data_AF-A0A643F2Z5-F1
#
_entry.id   AF-A0A643F2Z5-F1
#
_cell.length_a   1.000
_cell.length_b   1.000
_cell.length_c   1.000
_cell.angle_alpha   90.00
_cell.angle_beta   90.00
_cell.angle_gamma   90.00
#
_symmetry.space_group_name_H-M   'P 1'
#
loop_
_entity.id
_entity.type
_entity.pdbx_description
1 polymer ?
#
loop_
_entity_poly.entity_id
_entity_poly.type
_entity_poly.pdbx_seq_one_letter_code
_entity_poly.pdbx_strand_id
1 'polypeptide(L)'
;MLSKFLNRTFTVSDAAWAADVDIETLRSWIKRGKFEIPLESGKWTRLSFANLCQVAAFSEVLASQGNHTLAQFIAEGSYDFFSGIQPSYDKTISGGEVFVLCGREVDGGGNHIGGIIFHDISSLTNKVSSLLSDGAASFSLVSLSAILANVINRLSSMDK
;
A
#
# COMPACT_ATOMS: atom_id res chain seq x y z
N MET A 1 -6.37 18.32 -4.64
CA MET A 1 -6.59 17.82 -3.25
C MET A 1 -5.40 16.98 -2.79
N LEU A 2 -4.97 15.99 -3.56
CA LEU A 2 -3.79 15.18 -3.22
C LEU A 2 -2.49 16.00 -3.10
N SER A 3 -2.26 16.98 -3.97
CA SER A 3 -1.04 17.81 -3.97
C SER A 3 -0.75 18.50 -2.62
N LYS A 4 -1.79 18.76 -1.81
CA LYS A 4 -1.65 19.26 -0.43
C LYS A 4 -0.92 18.28 0.48
N PHE A 5 -1.09 16.98 0.28
CA PHE A 5 -0.56 15.93 1.15
C PHE A 5 0.81 15.42 0.71
N LEU A 6 1.11 15.39 -0.59
CA LEU A 6 2.36 14.84 -1.12
C LEU A 6 3.63 15.52 -0.56
N ASN A 7 3.56 16.83 -0.28
CA ASN A 7 4.70 17.60 0.26
C ASN A 7 4.67 17.74 1.79
N ARG A 8 3.67 17.16 2.48
CA ARG A 8 3.56 17.21 3.94
C ARG A 8 4.33 16.05 4.56
N THR A 9 4.79 16.29 5.79
CA THR A 9 5.26 15.22 6.67
C THR A 9 4.23 14.97 7.77
N PHE A 10 4.15 13.71 8.18
CA PHE A 10 3.14 13.20 9.10
C PHE A 10 3.80 12.55 10.31
N THR A 11 3.09 12.51 11.43
CA THR A 11 3.50 11.79 12.63
C THR A 11 3.05 10.33 12.55
N VAL A 12 3.56 9.50 13.47
CA VAL A 12 3.08 8.11 13.63
C VAL A 12 1.58 8.08 13.97
N SER A 13 1.09 9.06 14.75
CA SER A 13 -0.33 9.18 15.07
C SER A 13 -1.19 9.46 13.84
N ASP A 14 -0.72 10.34 12.95
CA ASP A 14 -1.42 10.63 11.69
C ASP A 14 -1.47 9.38 10.79
N ALA A 15 -0.38 8.62 10.74
CA ALA A 15 -0.35 7.36 9.98
C ALA A 15 -1.27 6.30 10.58
N ALA A 16 -1.32 6.18 11.91
CA ALA A 16 -2.24 5.27 12.59
C ALA A 16 -3.70 5.62 12.25
N TRP A 17 -4.05 6.91 12.32
CA TRP A 17 -5.39 7.40 11.96
C TRP A 17 -5.74 7.16 10.48
N ALA A 18 -4.82 7.51 9.58
CA ALA A 18 -5.01 7.35 8.14
C ALA A 18 -5.16 5.87 7.72
N ALA A 19 -4.54 4.95 8.45
CA ALA A 19 -4.56 3.52 8.17
C ALA A 19 -5.58 2.71 8.99
N ASP A 20 -6.43 3.39 9.77
CA ASP A 20 -7.42 2.77 10.65
C ASP A 20 -6.86 1.78 11.68
N VAL A 21 -5.67 2.07 12.18
CA VAL A 21 -4.97 1.15 13.08
C VAL A 21 -4.71 1.84 14.41
N ASP A 22 -4.80 1.05 15.48
CA ASP A 22 -4.35 1.50 16.79
C ASP A 22 -2.86 1.91 16.76
N ILE A 23 -2.53 3.00 17.44
CA ILE A 23 -1.18 3.57 17.41
C ILE A 23 -0.13 2.64 18.04
N GLU A 24 -0.48 1.88 19.07
CA GLU A 24 0.44 0.92 19.69
C GLU A 24 0.69 -0.28 18.78
N THR A 25 -0.34 -0.70 18.04
CA THR A 25 -0.20 -1.72 16.99
C THR A 25 0.76 -1.26 15.90
N LEU A 26 0.61 -0.03 15.40
CA LEU A 26 1.53 0.54 14.41
C LEU A 26 2.98 0.64 14.95
N ARG A 27 3.16 1.12 16.19
CA ARG A 27 4.47 1.18 16.85
C ARG A 27 5.12 -0.21 16.94
N SER A 28 4.34 -1.24 17.26
CA SER A 28 4.81 -2.62 17.30
C SER A 28 5.28 -3.11 15.92
N TRP A 29 4.55 -2.80 14.85
CA TRP A 29 4.95 -3.15 13.48
C TRP A 29 6.25 -2.45 13.05
N ILE A 30 6.38 -1.15 13.35
CA ILE A 30 7.62 -0.39 13.08
C ILE A 30 8.80 -1.00 13.85
N LYS A 31 8.63 -1.27 15.15
CA LYS A 31 9.68 -1.88 15.98
C LYS A 31 10.12 -3.26 15.47
N ARG A 32 9.20 -4.02 14.87
CA ARG A 32 9.46 -5.34 14.27
C ARG A 32 10.03 -5.26 12.85
N GLY A 33 10.32 -4.07 12.33
CA GLY A 33 10.90 -3.88 11.00
C GLY A 33 9.94 -4.24 9.87
N LYS A 34 8.63 -4.06 10.06
CA LYS A 34 7.63 -4.31 8.98
C LYS A 34 7.60 -3.22 7.92
N PHE A 35 8.23 -2.09 8.20
CA PHE A 35 8.36 -0.95 7.30
C PHE A 35 9.78 -0.43 7.37
N GLU A 36 10.36 -0.08 6.22
CA GLU A 36 11.61 0.68 6.15
C GLU A 36 11.33 2.16 6.38
N ILE A 37 10.93 2.50 7.61
CA ILE A 37 10.75 3.89 8.01
C ILE A 37 12.06 4.36 8.65
N PRO A 38 12.73 5.39 8.10
CA PRO A 38 13.95 5.93 8.72
C PRO A 38 13.63 6.47 10.11
N LEU A 39 14.12 5.77 11.13
CA LEU A 39 14.08 6.22 12.52
C LEU A 39 15.25 7.20 12.71
N GLU A 40 15.00 8.51 12.56
CA GLU A 40 15.99 9.50 12.98
C GLU A 40 16.16 9.44 14.51
N SER A 41 17.36 9.09 14.98
CA SER A 41 17.63 9.03 16.41
C SER A 41 17.48 10.43 17.04
N GLY A 42 16.71 10.52 18.12
CA GLY A 42 16.50 11.77 18.87
C GLY A 42 15.53 12.78 18.25
N LYS A 43 14.89 12.48 17.11
CA LYS A 43 13.83 13.31 16.52
C LYS A 43 12.53 12.51 16.37
N TRP A 44 11.41 13.23 16.32
CA TRP A 44 10.11 12.64 16.00
C TRP A 44 10.17 12.07 14.58
N THR A 45 9.89 10.77 14.42
CA THR A 45 9.81 10.13 13.10
C THR A 45 8.78 10.86 12.23
N ARG A 46 9.24 11.40 11.11
CA ARG A 46 8.42 12.09 10.11
C ARG A 46 8.18 11.15 8.94
N LEU A 47 6.91 10.87 8.68
CA LEU A 47 6.46 9.98 7.62
C LEU A 47 6.09 10.78 6.38
N SER A 48 6.44 10.27 5.21
CA SER A 48 5.95 10.80 3.94
C SER A 48 4.50 10.33 3.69
N PHE A 49 3.83 10.94 2.72
CA PHE A 49 2.53 10.46 2.25
C PHE A 49 2.60 9.01 1.74
N ALA A 50 3.70 8.62 1.09
CA ALA A 50 3.91 7.25 0.64
C ALA A 50 3.99 6.26 1.82
N ASN A 51 4.61 6.66 2.94
CA ASN A 51 4.62 5.83 4.15
C ASN A 51 3.21 5.65 4.73
N LEU A 52 2.36 6.69 4.67
CA LEU A 52 0.96 6.57 5.13
C LEU A 52 0.20 5.54 4.29
N CYS A 53 0.35 5.60 2.98
CA CYS A 53 -0.29 4.65 2.07
C CYS A 53 0.27 3.23 2.22
N GLN A 54 1.58 3.10 2.47
CA GLN A 54 2.22 1.82 2.79
C GLN A 54 1.62 1.17 4.05
N VAL A 55 1.45 1.96 5.13
CA VAL A 55 0.85 1.46 6.38
C VAL A 55 -0.62 1.09 6.16
N ALA A 56 -1.38 1.91 5.42
CA ALA A 56 -2.78 1.61 5.09
C ALA A 56 -2.90 0.32 4.27
N ALA A 57 -2.06 0.13 3.25
CA ALA A 57 -2.02 -1.08 2.45
C ALA A 57 -1.69 -2.32 3.29
N PHE A 58 -0.70 -2.22 4.19
CA PHE A 58 -0.36 -3.30 5.11
C PHE A 58 -1.54 -3.68 6.01
N SER A 59 -2.18 -2.67 6.62
CA SER A 59 -3.32 -2.86 7.53
C SER A 59 -4.49 -3.55 6.81
N GLU A 60 -4.84 -3.09 5.61
CA GLU A 60 -5.96 -3.60 4.82
C GLU A 60 -5.73 -5.06 4.38
N VAL A 61 -4.52 -5.37 3.91
CA VAL A 61 -4.17 -6.74 3.51
C VAL A 61 -4.12 -7.67 4.71
N LEU A 62 -3.58 -7.21 5.85
CA LEU A 62 -3.54 -8.01 7.05
C LEU A 62 -4.94 -8.28 7.60
N ALA A 63 -5.83 -7.29 7.58
CA ALA A 63 -7.22 -7.43 8.04
C ALA A 63 -8.03 -8.38 7.15
N SER A 64 -7.81 -8.35 5.82
CA SER A 64 -8.57 -9.17 4.87
C SER A 64 -8.01 -10.59 4.69
N GLN A 65 -6.68 -10.77 4.76
CA GLN A 65 -6.03 -12.04 4.45
C GLN A 65 -5.32 -12.71 5.64
N GLY A 66 -5.13 -11.99 6.75
CA GLY A 66 -4.44 -12.51 7.94
C GLY A 66 -2.96 -12.88 7.72
N ASN A 67 -2.37 -12.48 6.59
CA ASN A 67 -1.02 -12.89 6.19
C ASN A 67 -0.04 -11.72 6.23
N HIS A 68 0.84 -11.73 7.23
CA HIS A 68 1.87 -10.70 7.41
C HIS A 68 2.89 -10.63 6.27
N THR A 69 3.26 -11.77 5.65
CA THR A 69 4.24 -11.79 4.56
C THR A 69 3.66 -11.15 3.31
N LEU A 70 2.40 -11.47 2.99
CA LEU A 70 1.68 -10.85 1.88
C LEU A 70 1.46 -9.35 2.12
N ALA A 71 1.04 -8.98 3.34
CA ALA A 71 0.86 -7.58 3.72
C ALA A 71 2.15 -6.77 3.57
N GLN A 72 3.29 -7.33 3.97
CA GLN A 72 4.60 -6.68 3.84
C GLN A 72 4.98 -6.47 2.37
N PHE A 73 4.85 -7.51 1.54
CA PHE A 73 5.13 -7.42 0.10
C PHE A 73 4.27 -6.34 -0.59
N ILE A 74 2.95 -6.34 -0.32
CA ILE A 74 2.05 -5.32 -0.88
C ILE A 74 2.42 -3.93 -0.38
N ALA A 75 2.77 -3.79 0.89
CA ALA A 75 3.14 -2.51 1.48
C ALA A 75 4.42 -1.93 0.83
N GLU A 76 5.42 -2.76 0.58
CA GLU A 76 6.64 -2.39 -0.16
C GLU A 76 6.30 -1.89 -1.58
N GLY A 77 5.56 -2.68 -2.37
CA GLY A 77 5.14 -2.24 -3.72
C GLY A 77 4.25 -1.00 -3.72
N SER A 78 3.42 -0.83 -2.68
CA SER A 78 2.62 0.38 -2.49
C SER A 78 3.51 1.61 -2.24
N TYR A 79 4.53 1.49 -1.40
CA TYR A 79 5.47 2.57 -1.13
C TYR A 79 6.19 3.02 -2.41
N ASP A 80 6.69 2.08 -3.21
CA ASP A 80 7.37 2.38 -4.48
C ASP A 80 6.44 3.10 -5.46
N PHE A 81 5.18 2.63 -5.58
CA PHE A 81 4.19 3.29 -6.42
C PHE A 81 3.89 4.72 -5.95
N PHE A 82 3.59 4.90 -4.66
CA PHE A 82 3.18 6.20 -4.11
C PHE A 82 4.33 7.21 -3.99
N SER A 83 5.56 6.75 -3.78
CA SER A 83 6.75 7.60 -3.78
C SER A 83 7.09 8.14 -5.18
N GLY A 84 6.73 7.41 -6.23
CA GLY A 84 6.86 7.84 -7.62
C GLY A 84 5.83 8.88 -8.08
N ILE A 85 4.77 9.13 -7.30
CA ILE A 85 3.74 10.13 -7.63
C ILE A 85 4.31 11.53 -7.44
N GLN A 86 4.48 12.28 -8.52
CA GLN A 86 4.91 13.68 -8.42
C GLN A 86 3.75 14.64 -8.16
N PRO A 87 3.98 15.79 -7.51
CA PRO A 87 2.93 16.80 -7.28
C PRO A 87 2.27 17.36 -8.56
N SER A 88 2.93 17.22 -9.72
CA SER A 88 2.42 17.57 -11.04
C SER A 88 1.52 16.50 -11.69
N TYR A 89 1.44 15.29 -11.10
CA TYR A 89 0.59 14.18 -11.54
C TYR A 89 -0.89 14.37 -11.14
N ASP A 90 -1.41 15.59 -11.27
CA ASP A 90 -2.82 15.92 -11.00
C ASP A 90 -3.78 15.25 -12.03
N LYS A 91 -3.26 14.62 -13.09
CA LYS A 91 -4.03 13.95 -14.16
C LYS A 91 -4.22 12.45 -13.99
N THR A 92 -3.41 11.76 -13.18
CA THR A 92 -3.37 10.27 -13.21
C THR A 92 -4.30 9.62 -12.19
N ILE A 93 -4.71 10.35 -11.17
CA ILE A 93 -5.70 9.86 -10.18
C ILE A 93 -7.13 10.11 -10.63
N SER A 94 -7.31 10.99 -11.62
CA SER A 94 -8.61 11.29 -12.24
C SER A 94 -9.11 10.24 -13.23
N GLY A 95 -8.47 9.07 -13.38
CA GLY A 95 -9.03 8.03 -14.27
C GLY A 95 -8.36 6.65 -14.31
N GLY A 96 -7.23 6.41 -13.65
CA GLY A 96 -6.59 5.09 -13.62
C GLY A 96 -6.86 4.33 -12.33
N GLU A 97 -7.50 3.17 -12.43
CA GLU A 97 -7.56 2.21 -11.32
C GLU A 97 -6.23 1.45 -11.25
N VAL A 98 -5.51 1.59 -10.15
CA VAL A 98 -4.22 0.92 -9.92
C VAL A 98 -4.43 -0.25 -8.98
N PHE A 99 -3.96 -1.42 -9.41
CA PHE A 99 -4.11 -2.67 -8.70
C PHE A 99 -2.76 -3.35 -8.52
N VAL A 100 -2.60 -4.08 -7.42
CA VAL A 100 -1.53 -5.06 -7.25
C VAL A 100 -2.15 -6.45 -7.20
N LEU A 101 -1.74 -7.30 -8.12
CA LEU A 101 -2.06 -8.73 -8.11
C LEU A 101 -0.86 -9.48 -7.55
N CYS A 102 -1.07 -10.17 -6.43
CA CYS A 102 -0.05 -11.01 -5.80
C CYS A 102 -0.43 -12.47 -5.84
N GLY A 103 0.55 -13.32 -6.06
CA GLY A 103 0.38 -14.76 -6.06
C GLY A 103 1.61 -15.46 -5.52
N ARG A 104 1.45 -16.72 -5.14
CA ARG A 104 2.59 -17.58 -4.87
C ARG A 104 3.12 -18.06 -6.22
N GLU A 105 4.35 -17.72 -6.55
CA GLU A 105 4.99 -18.29 -7.73
C GLU A 105 5.31 -19.76 -7.42
N VAL A 106 4.87 -20.65 -8.31
CA VAL A 106 5.09 -22.11 -8.17
C VAL A 106 6.39 -22.53 -8.87
N ASP A 107 7.00 -21.65 -9.66
CA ASP A 107 8.19 -21.96 -10.42
C ASP A 107 9.46 -21.86 -9.54
N GLY A 108 10.15 -22.99 -9.36
CA GLY A 108 11.53 -23.01 -8.86
C GLY A 108 11.74 -23.36 -7.38
N GLY A 109 10.77 -23.96 -6.68
CA GLY A 109 11.01 -24.62 -5.39
C GLY A 109 11.18 -23.69 -4.17
N GLY A 110 10.74 -22.44 -4.27
CA GLY A 110 10.68 -21.51 -3.13
C GLY A 110 9.30 -20.88 -2.95
N ASN A 111 8.92 -20.59 -1.71
CA ASN A 111 7.70 -19.83 -1.38
C ASN A 111 7.90 -18.34 -1.63
N HIS A 112 8.03 -17.94 -2.89
CA HIS A 112 8.13 -16.53 -3.24
C HIS A 112 6.75 -15.96 -3.52
N ILE A 113 6.44 -14.83 -2.88
CA ILE A 113 5.29 -14.00 -3.22
C ILE A 113 5.78 -13.03 -4.29
N GLY A 114 5.25 -13.17 -5.51
CA GLY A 114 5.47 -12.24 -6.61
C GLY A 114 4.25 -11.32 -6.74
N GLY A 115 4.43 -10.16 -7.37
CA GLY A 115 3.33 -9.24 -7.62
C GLY A 115 3.53 -8.39 -8.87
N ILE A 116 2.42 -8.07 -9.52
CA ILE A 116 2.37 -7.25 -10.73
C ILE A 116 1.45 -6.06 -10.46
N ILE A 117 1.93 -4.85 -10.78
CA ILE A 117 1.14 -3.63 -10.70
C ILE A 117 0.44 -3.41 -12.05
N PHE A 118 -0.85 -3.17 -12.01
CA PHE A 118 -1.69 -2.84 -13.17
C PHE A 118 -2.19 -1.42 -13.04
N HIS A 119 -2.21 -0.67 -14.14
CA HIS A 119 -2.72 0.71 -14.19
C HIS A 119 -4.08 0.82 -14.89
N ASP A 120 -4.68 -0.32 -15.24
CA ASP A 120 -6.00 -0.41 -15.86
C ASP A 120 -6.64 -1.78 -15.59
N ILE A 121 -7.98 -1.81 -15.57
CA ILE A 121 -8.77 -3.01 -15.29
C ILE A 121 -8.68 -4.07 -16.40
N SER A 122 -8.44 -3.66 -17.66
CA SER A 122 -8.39 -4.57 -18.81
C SER A 122 -7.15 -5.46 -18.74
N SER A 123 -5.98 -4.87 -18.51
CA SER A 123 -4.71 -5.59 -18.32
C SER A 123 -4.76 -6.52 -17.12
N LEU A 124 -5.37 -6.09 -16.02
CA LEU A 124 -5.62 -6.92 -14.85
C LEU A 124 -6.50 -8.12 -15.21
N THR A 125 -7.63 -7.89 -15.86
CA THR A 125 -8.60 -8.94 -16.22
C THR A 125 -7.99 -9.97 -17.16
N ASN A 126 -7.18 -9.53 -18.12
CA ASN A 126 -6.44 -10.42 -19.01
C ASN A 126 -5.45 -11.31 -18.24
N LYS A 127 -4.69 -10.73 -17.29
CA LYS A 127 -3.75 -11.53 -16.47
C LYS A 127 -4.49 -12.51 -15.57
N VAL A 128 -5.55 -12.09 -14.90
CA VAL A 128 -6.37 -12.96 -14.05
C VAL A 128 -6.95 -14.12 -14.87
N SER A 129 -7.45 -13.84 -16.07
CA SER A 129 -7.98 -14.87 -16.98
C SER A 129 -6.91 -15.89 -17.40
N SER A 130 -5.69 -15.43 -17.69
CA SER A 130 -4.54 -16.31 -17.95
C SER A 130 -4.23 -17.19 -16.73
N LEU A 131 -4.09 -16.60 -15.55
CA LEU A 131 -3.78 -17.35 -14.33
C LEU A 131 -4.84 -18.41 -13.99
N LEU A 132 -6.11 -18.08 -14.18
CA LEU A 132 -7.21 -19.03 -13.98
C LEU A 132 -7.14 -20.18 -15.01
N SER A 133 -6.78 -19.86 -16.26
CA SER A 133 -6.61 -20.88 -17.31
C SER A 133 -5.39 -21.78 -17.06
N ASP A 134 -4.34 -21.24 -16.46
CA ASP A 134 -3.11 -21.95 -16.10
C ASP A 134 -3.24 -22.76 -14.79
N GLY A 135 -4.42 -22.76 -14.16
CA GLY A 135 -4.69 -23.54 -12.94
C GLY A 135 -4.11 -22.94 -11.67
N ALA A 136 -3.89 -21.62 -11.62
CA ALA A 136 -3.41 -20.94 -10.42
C ALA A 136 -4.32 -21.21 -9.22
N ALA A 137 -3.74 -21.76 -8.14
CA ALA A 137 -4.51 -22.19 -6.97
C ALA A 137 -5.03 -21.03 -6.11
N SER A 138 -4.33 -19.89 -6.07
CA SER A 138 -4.77 -18.70 -5.34
C SER A 138 -3.97 -17.46 -5.74
N PHE A 139 -4.63 -16.30 -5.75
CA PHE A 139 -4.02 -14.98 -5.87
C PHE A 139 -4.81 -13.98 -5.01
N SER A 140 -4.16 -12.89 -4.64
CA SER A 140 -4.72 -11.77 -3.89
C SER A 140 -4.68 -10.52 -4.76
N LEU A 141 -5.78 -9.80 -4.80
CA LEU A 141 -5.91 -8.55 -5.54
C LEU A 141 -6.11 -7.40 -4.55
N VAL A 142 -5.30 -6.36 -4.66
CA VAL A 142 -5.37 -5.16 -3.82
C VAL A 142 -5.54 -3.93 -4.70
N SER A 143 -6.51 -3.07 -4.38
CA SER A 143 -6.71 -1.81 -5.09
C SER A 143 -5.95 -0.68 -4.40
N LEU A 144 -4.84 -0.23 -5.01
CA LEU A 144 -4.08 0.91 -4.51
C LEU A 144 -4.87 2.21 -4.63
N SER A 145 -5.72 2.33 -5.66
CA SER A 145 -6.61 3.48 -5.80
C SER A 145 -7.62 3.58 -4.66
N ALA A 146 -8.17 2.44 -4.19
CA ALA A 146 -9.07 2.43 -3.03
C ALA A 146 -8.34 2.82 -1.74
N ILE A 147 -7.14 2.26 -1.50
CA ILE A 147 -6.28 2.64 -0.37
C ILE A 147 -6.01 4.14 -0.38
N LEU A 148 -5.61 4.68 -1.54
CA LEU A 148 -5.33 6.11 -1.71
C LEU A 148 -6.56 6.97 -1.37
N ALA A 149 -7.73 6.62 -1.91
CA ALA A 149 -8.96 7.35 -1.64
C ALA A 149 -9.31 7.35 -0.15
N ASN A 150 -9.17 6.21 0.52
CA ASN A 150 -9.43 6.06 1.96
C ASN A 150 -8.48 6.94 2.79
N VAL A 151 -7.18 6.91 2.49
CA VAL A 151 -6.18 7.75 3.17
C VAL A 151 -6.48 9.23 2.98
N ILE A 152 -6.76 9.68 1.75
CA ILE A 152 -7.09 11.08 1.45
C ILE A 152 -8.35 11.52 2.21
N ASN A 153 -9.39 10.69 2.21
CA ASN A 153 -10.65 11.00 2.90
C ASN A 153 -10.44 11.19 4.41
N ARG A 154 -9.67 10.30 5.04
CA ARG A 154 -9.37 10.36 6.48
C ARG A 154 -8.48 11.55 6.85
N LEU A 155 -7.47 11.85 6.03
CA LEU A 155 -6.63 13.04 6.24
C LEU A 155 -7.44 14.32 6.06
N SER A 156 -8.34 14.35 5.08
CA SER A 156 -9.20 15.52 4.83
C SER A 156 -10.22 15.76 5.95
N SER A 157 -10.59 14.74 6.73
CA SER A 157 -11.44 14.91 7.92
C SER A 157 -10.68 15.38 9.15
N MET A 158 -9.35 15.24 9.22
CA MET A 158 -8.54 15.78 10.33
C MET A 158 -8.37 17.31 10.25
N ASP A 159 -8.43 17.87 9.03
CA ASP A 159 -8.27 19.30 8.79
C ASP A 159 -9.58 20.10 8.97
N LYS A 160 -10.68 19.47 9.42
CA LYS A 160 -11.99 20.10 9.70
C LYS A 160 -12.19 20.31 11.20
#